data_AF-A0A060ZUI5-F1
#
_entry.id   AF-A0A060ZUI5-F1
#
_cell.length_a   1.000
_cell.length_b   1.000
_cell.length_c   1.000
_cell.angle_alpha   90.00
_cell.angle_beta   90.00
_cell.angle_gamma   90.00
#
_symmetry.space_group_name_H-M   'P 1'
#
loop_
_entity.id
_entity.type
_entity.pdbx_description
1 polymer ?
#
loop_
_entity_poly.entity_id
_entity_poly.type
_entity_poly.pdbx_seq_one_letter_code
_entity_poly.pdbx_strand_id
1 'polypeptide(L)'
;DPTFLSFKKGELIVLIKDNELTVGRGWIKGKNERTGKTGAVPIDAILVLPTLTKPTNEVMSLLNLSPDQRKSIMAANQKETGTVERVAPVSLKEFSYEYFRQPIKDVNRQVISKNVAPERLWVKSREPIKQPLLKKLAGNSELSHRACLAFTDIL
;
A
#
# COMPACT_ATOMS: atom_id res chain seq x y z
N ASP A 1 -9.56 32.32 2.79
CA ASP A 1 -9.18 32.37 1.37
C ASP A 1 -9.74 31.13 0.67
N PRO A 2 -10.63 31.27 -0.34
CA PRO A 2 -11.19 30.14 -1.10
C PRO A 2 -10.14 29.32 -1.88
N THR A 3 -8.89 29.79 -1.94
CA THR A 3 -7.78 29.13 -2.62
C THR A 3 -7.23 27.92 -1.86
N PHE A 4 -7.23 27.96 -0.52
CA PHE A 4 -6.66 26.91 0.33
C PHE A 4 -7.75 26.06 0.99
N LEU A 5 -7.52 24.75 1.05
CA LEU A 5 -8.41 23.83 1.74
C LEU A 5 -8.14 23.87 3.25
N SER A 6 -9.18 24.12 4.05
CA SER A 6 -9.13 23.95 5.49
C SER A 6 -9.47 22.50 5.86
N PHE A 7 -8.60 21.86 6.65
CA PHE A 7 -8.78 20.47 7.11
C PHE A 7 -8.17 20.28 8.51
N LYS A 8 -8.58 19.19 9.17
CA LYS A 8 -8.04 18.75 10.47
C LYS A 8 -7.31 17.43 10.32
N LYS A 9 -6.44 17.12 11.29
CA LYS A 9 -5.76 15.82 11.37
C LYS A 9 -6.79 14.69 11.34
N GLY A 10 -6.56 13.72 10.44
CA GLY A 10 -7.38 12.52 10.33
C GLY A 10 -8.61 12.64 9.45
N GLU A 11 -8.83 13.79 8.81
CA GLU A 11 -9.88 13.95 7.81
C GLU A 11 -9.46 13.35 6.46
N LEU A 12 -10.42 12.73 5.77
CA LEU A 12 -10.21 12.20 4.44
C LEU A 12 -10.26 13.32 3.39
N ILE A 13 -9.21 13.41 2.57
CA ILE A 13 -9.13 14.33 1.44
C ILE A 13 -9.12 13.51 0.16
N VAL A 14 -10.10 13.75 -0.71
CA VAL A 14 -10.17 13.16 -2.05
C VAL A 14 -9.33 14.01 -2.99
N LEU A 15 -8.22 13.46 -3.47
CA LEU A 15 -7.33 14.14 -4.40
C LEU A 15 -8.01 14.25 -5.77
N ILE A 16 -8.05 15.46 -6.33
CA ILE A 16 -8.62 15.73 -7.63
C ILE A 16 -7.48 15.81 -8.63
N LYS A 17 -7.47 14.89 -9.60
CA LYS A 17 -6.50 14.88 -10.68
C LYS A 17 -6.90 15.92 -11.73
N ASP A 18 -6.41 17.15 -11.60
CA ASP A 18 -6.44 18.09 -12.72
C ASP A 18 -5.35 17.64 -13.72
N ASN A 19 -5.67 17.58 -15.02
CA ASN A 19 -4.71 17.18 -16.08
C ASN A 19 -3.46 18.08 -16.16
N GLU A 20 -3.45 19.18 -15.42
CA GLU A 20 -2.37 20.15 -15.30
C GLU A 20 -1.58 19.97 -13.99
N LEU A 21 -1.57 18.76 -13.40
CA LEU A 21 -0.81 18.49 -12.19
C LEU A 21 0.69 18.65 -12.47
N THR A 22 1.11 19.88 -12.22
CA THR A 22 2.46 20.37 -12.00
C THR A 22 3.13 19.48 -10.95
N VAL A 23 3.80 18.44 -11.44
CA VAL A 23 4.87 17.73 -10.77
C VAL A 23 5.99 18.77 -10.53
N GLY A 24 5.82 19.62 -9.51
CA GLY A 24 6.78 20.69 -9.24
C GLY A 24 6.37 21.79 -8.27
N ARG A 25 5.11 21.88 -7.82
CA ARG A 25 4.67 23.00 -6.94
C ARG A 25 4.30 22.65 -5.51
N GLY A 26 4.52 21.43 -5.00
CA GLY A 26 4.29 21.12 -3.57
C GLY A 26 2.83 21.17 -3.09
N TRP A 27 1.89 21.55 -3.97
CA TRP A 27 0.47 21.66 -3.71
C TRP A 27 -0.33 20.75 -4.64
N ILE A 28 -1.42 20.20 -4.12
CA ILE A 28 -2.37 19.36 -4.86
C ILE A 28 -3.80 19.83 -4.57
N LYS A 29 -4.69 19.71 -5.55
CA LYS A 29 -6.10 20.02 -5.36
C LYS A 29 -6.80 18.86 -4.67
N GLY A 30 -7.56 19.16 -3.63
CA GLY A 30 -8.30 18.16 -2.87
C GLY A 30 -9.68 18.65 -2.46
N LYS A 31 -10.59 17.70 -2.26
CA LYS A 31 -11.89 17.92 -1.64
C LYS A 31 -11.91 17.26 -0.27
N ASN A 32 -12.25 18.02 0.77
CA ASN A 32 -12.45 17.48 2.11
C ASN A 32 -13.78 16.74 2.16
N GLU A 33 -13.75 15.45 2.47
CA GLU A 33 -14.94 14.59 2.46
C GLU A 33 -15.99 15.07 3.48
N ARG A 34 -15.56 15.53 4.66
CA ARG A 34 -16.47 15.95 5.73
C ARG A 34 -17.15 17.28 5.44
N THR A 35 -16.41 18.25 4.91
CA THR A 35 -16.94 19.61 4.69
C THR A 35 -17.45 19.84 3.27
N GLY A 36 -17.12 18.96 2.33
CA GLY A 36 -17.42 19.11 0.91
C GLY A 36 -16.65 20.23 0.21
N LYS A 37 -15.79 20.98 0.92
CA LYS A 37 -15.02 22.09 0.36
C LYS A 37 -13.86 21.56 -0.48
N THR A 38 -13.53 22.32 -1.52
CA THR A 38 -12.41 22.05 -2.43
C THR A 38 -11.39 23.18 -2.32
N GLY A 39 -10.11 22.86 -2.41
CA GLY A 39 -9.03 23.86 -2.40
C GLY A 39 -7.66 23.21 -2.57
N ALA A 40 -6.61 24.03 -2.56
CA ALA A 40 -5.22 23.56 -2.57
C ALA A 40 -4.82 23.00 -1.20
N VAL A 41 -4.09 21.89 -1.21
CA VAL A 41 -3.58 21.14 -0.06
C VAL A 41 -2.07 20.96 -0.25
N PRO A 42 -1.23 21.22 0.75
CA PRO A 42 0.20 21.00 0.62
C PRO A 42 0.50 19.50 0.76
N ILE A 43 1.38 18.97 -0.09
CA ILE A 43 1.65 17.52 -0.22
C ILE A 43 2.28 16.95 1.05
N ASP A 44 3.09 17.75 1.76
CA ASP A 44 3.76 17.38 3.00
C ASP A 44 2.82 17.28 4.22
N ALA A 45 1.62 17.86 4.14
CA ALA A 45 0.62 17.80 5.21
C ALA A 45 -0.32 16.59 5.12
N ILE A 46 -0.17 15.72 4.10
CA ILE A 46 -1.08 14.62 3.83
C ILE A 46 -0.36 13.27 3.71
N LEU A 47 -1.06 12.20 4.09
CA LEU A 47 -0.66 10.82 3.81
C LEU A 47 -1.52 10.29 2.66
N VAL A 48 -0.89 9.92 1.55
CA VAL A 48 -1.59 9.30 0.41
C VAL A 48 -1.87 7.83 0.72
N LEU A 49 -3.15 7.44 0.69
CA LEU A 49 -3.57 6.07 0.91
C LEU A 49 -3.59 5.30 -0.42
N PRO A 50 -2.90 4.15 -0.53
CA PRO A 50 -2.86 3.36 -1.77
C PRO A 50 -4.13 2.51 -1.91
N THR A 51 -5.28 3.15 -2.10
CA THR A 51 -6.59 2.48 -2.19
C THR A 51 -7.30 2.82 -3.50
N LEU A 52 -7.87 1.81 -4.17
CA LEU A 52 -8.71 2.01 -5.37
C LEU A 52 -10.13 2.46 -5.01
N THR A 53 -10.58 2.15 -3.80
CA THR A 53 -11.90 2.49 -3.27
C THR A 53 -11.77 3.37 -2.03
N LYS A 54 -12.88 4.01 -1.63
CA LYS A 54 -12.92 4.82 -0.41
C LYS A 54 -12.58 3.95 0.81
N PRO A 55 -11.60 4.32 1.64
CA PRO A 55 -11.29 3.58 2.86
C PRO A 55 -12.48 3.61 3.83
N THR A 56 -12.68 2.52 4.57
CA THR A 56 -13.76 2.44 5.57
C THR A 56 -13.46 3.31 6.79
N ASN A 57 -14.49 3.65 7.55
CA ASN A 57 -14.34 4.42 8.80
C ASN A 57 -13.47 3.69 9.83
N GLU A 58 -13.50 2.36 9.85
CA GLU A 58 -12.64 1.54 10.69
C GLU A 58 -11.17 1.72 10.34
N VAL A 59 -10.82 1.62 9.05
CA VAL A 59 -9.46 1.86 8.55
C VAL A 59 -8.99 3.28 8.88
N MET A 60 -9.86 4.28 8.65
CA MET A 60 -9.55 5.67 9.00
C MET A 60 -9.30 5.86 10.50
N SER A 61 -10.10 5.20 11.35
CA SER A 61 -9.94 5.26 12.81
C SER A 61 -8.61 4.65 13.25
N LEU A 62 -8.21 3.52 12.68
CA LEU A 62 -6.93 2.87 12.96
C LEU A 62 -5.73 3.75 12.61
N LEU A 63 -5.78 4.48 11.49
CA LEU A 63 -4.73 5.41 11.08
C LEU A 63 -4.59 6.59 12.05
N ASN A 64 -5.71 7.01 12.65
CA ASN A 64 -5.79 8.17 13.54
C ASN A 64 -5.49 7.88 15.01
N LEU A 65 -5.26 6.61 15.38
CA LEU A 65 -4.95 6.23 16.77
C LEU A 65 -3.70 6.95 17.29
N SER A 66 -3.79 7.43 18.54
CA SER A 66 -2.63 7.94 19.26
C SER A 66 -1.62 6.82 19.55
N PRO A 67 -0.32 7.14 19.77
CA PRO A 67 0.67 6.13 20.15
C PRO A 67 0.26 5.28 21.36
N ASP A 68 -0.41 5.88 22.35
CA ASP A 68 -0.86 5.17 23.55
C ASP A 68 -2.05 4.26 23.28
N GLN A 69 -2.99 4.70 22.44
CA GLN A 69 -4.10 3.86 21.97
C GLN A 69 -3.58 2.68 21.14
N ARG A 70 -2.57 2.91 20.28
CA ARG A 70 -1.90 1.84 19.51
C ARG A 70 -1.26 0.82 20.45
N LYS A 71 -0.51 1.26 21.46
CA LYS A 71 0.09 0.37 22.48
C LYS A 71 -0.98 -0.42 23.24
N SER A 72 -2.06 0.24 23.65
CA SER A 72 -3.17 -0.41 24.38
C SER A 72 -3.85 -1.49 23.54
N ILE A 73 -4.17 -1.19 22.26
CA ILE A 73 -4.76 -2.17 21.34
C ILE A 73 -3.79 -3.33 21.08
N MET A 74 -2.51 -3.06 20.88
CA MET A 74 -1.50 -4.11 20.70
C MET A 74 -1.36 -4.98 21.97
N ALA A 75 -1.40 -4.38 23.15
CA ALA A 75 -1.34 -5.09 24.43
C ALA A 75 -2.62 -5.89 24.74
N ALA A 76 -3.80 -5.37 24.38
CA ALA A 76 -5.08 -6.07 24.50
C ALA A 76 -5.12 -7.30 23.58
N ASN A 77 -4.72 -7.14 22.31
CA ASN A 77 -4.57 -8.27 21.38
C ASN A 77 -3.53 -9.30 21.84
N GLN A 78 -2.54 -8.92 22.65
CA GLN A 78 -1.60 -9.86 23.27
C GLN A 78 -2.14 -10.54 24.54
N LYS A 79 -3.09 -9.93 25.25
CA LYS A 79 -3.67 -10.49 26.50
C LYS A 79 -4.86 -11.40 26.24
N GLU A 80 -5.61 -11.20 25.15
CA GLU A 80 -6.72 -12.07 24.75
C GLU A 80 -6.28 -13.41 24.10
N THR A 81 -4.97 -13.68 23.99
CA THR A 81 -4.44 -14.91 23.39
C THR A 81 -4.59 -16.18 24.24
N GLY A 82 -5.41 -16.15 25.31
CA GLY A 82 -5.65 -17.32 26.18
C GLY A 82 -6.65 -18.33 25.60
N THR A 83 -7.58 -17.93 24.74
CA THR A 83 -8.71 -18.79 24.33
C THR A 83 -9.26 -18.58 22.92
N VAL A 84 -8.78 -17.60 22.16
CA VAL A 84 -9.26 -17.39 20.78
C VAL A 84 -8.39 -18.18 19.81
N GLU A 85 -9.02 -19.12 19.11
CA GLU A 85 -8.47 -19.92 18.02
C GLU A 85 -7.60 -19.03 17.12
N ARG A 86 -6.28 -19.28 17.07
CA ARG A 86 -5.33 -18.48 16.29
C ARG A 86 -5.59 -18.67 14.80
N VAL A 87 -6.52 -17.89 14.25
CA VAL A 87 -6.66 -17.78 12.80
C VAL A 87 -5.40 -17.06 12.30
N ALA A 88 -4.62 -17.75 11.47
CA ALA A 88 -3.47 -17.14 10.82
C ALA A 88 -3.94 -15.89 10.05
N PRO A 89 -3.22 -14.75 10.13
CA PRO A 89 -3.59 -13.56 9.38
C PRO A 89 -3.78 -13.90 7.90
N VAL A 90 -4.82 -13.34 7.29
CA VAL A 90 -5.09 -13.53 5.86
C VAL A 90 -3.85 -13.11 5.07
N SER A 91 -3.41 -13.98 4.17
CA SER A 91 -2.25 -13.73 3.32
C SER A 91 -2.59 -14.06 1.87
N LEU A 92 -1.81 -13.52 0.94
CA LEU A 92 -1.95 -13.85 -0.48
C LEU A 92 -1.38 -15.24 -0.83
N LYS A 93 -1.04 -16.08 0.15
CA LYS A 93 -0.42 -17.40 -0.08
C LYS A 93 -1.29 -18.28 -0.97
N GLU A 94 -2.56 -18.49 -0.62
CA GLU A 94 -3.48 -19.33 -1.40
C GLU A 94 -3.75 -18.73 -2.78
N PHE A 95 -4.01 -17.43 -2.85
CA PHE A 95 -4.20 -16.69 -4.11
C PHE A 95 -2.98 -16.80 -5.04
N SER A 96 -1.77 -16.75 -4.47
CA SER A 96 -0.53 -16.79 -5.26
C SER A 96 -0.35 -18.08 -6.03
N TYR A 97 -0.86 -19.20 -5.53
CA TYR A 97 -0.73 -20.49 -6.20
C TYR A 97 -1.44 -20.53 -7.56
N GLU A 98 -2.55 -19.81 -7.68
CA GLU A 98 -3.31 -19.76 -8.92
C GLU A 98 -2.93 -18.57 -9.79
N TYR A 99 -2.71 -17.38 -9.22
CA TYR A 99 -2.64 -16.14 -10.00
C TYR A 99 -1.25 -15.53 -10.13
N PHE A 100 -0.28 -15.93 -9.31
CA PHE A 100 1.06 -15.37 -9.40
C PHE A 100 1.90 -16.10 -10.45
N ARG A 101 2.95 -15.42 -10.94
CA ARG A 101 3.98 -16.05 -11.77
C ARG A 101 4.70 -17.13 -10.95
N GLN A 102 5.33 -18.07 -11.65
CA GLN A 102 6.25 -18.98 -10.96
C GLN A 102 7.47 -18.19 -10.45
N PRO A 103 8.01 -18.54 -9.27
CA PRO A 103 9.31 -18.07 -8.81
C PRO A 103 10.35 -18.21 -9.92
N ILE A 104 11.13 -17.17 -10.17
CA ILE A 104 12.19 -17.26 -11.18
C ILE A 104 13.26 -18.19 -10.59
N LYS A 105 13.43 -19.37 -11.20
CA LYS A 105 14.59 -20.21 -10.93
C LYS A 105 15.76 -19.55 -11.67
N ASP A 106 16.58 -18.78 -10.96
CA ASP A 106 17.83 -18.28 -11.55
C ASP A 106 18.69 -19.48 -11.97
N VAL A 107 18.74 -19.78 -13.27
CA VAL A 107 19.53 -20.89 -13.81
C VAL A 107 21.04 -20.65 -13.57
N ASN A 108 21.47 -19.38 -13.51
CA ASN A 108 22.84 -18.96 -13.19
C ASN A 108 23.20 -19.04 -11.69
N ARG A 109 22.23 -19.32 -10.80
CA ARG A 109 22.46 -19.39 -9.35
C ARG A 109 22.73 -20.81 -8.85
N GLN A 110 22.90 -21.77 -9.76
CA GLN A 110 23.21 -23.17 -9.40
C GLN A 110 24.56 -23.34 -8.70
N VAL A 111 25.47 -22.36 -8.79
CA VAL A 111 26.82 -22.45 -8.19
C VAL A 111 26.94 -21.69 -6.86
N ILE A 112 25.96 -20.84 -6.49
CA ILE A 112 26.04 -20.03 -5.28
C ILE A 112 24.76 -20.20 -4.46
N SER A 113 24.86 -21.03 -3.42
CA SER A 113 23.87 -21.32 -2.36
C SER A 113 22.72 -22.27 -2.73
N LYS A 114 22.90 -23.55 -2.38
CA LYS A 114 21.84 -24.57 -2.31
C LYS A 114 20.80 -24.34 -1.20
N ASN A 115 20.92 -23.24 -0.44
CA ASN A 115 20.15 -22.99 0.80
C ASN A 115 19.25 -21.75 0.76
N VAL A 116 19.06 -21.11 -0.39
CA VAL A 116 18.12 -19.97 -0.49
C VAL A 116 16.72 -20.53 -0.73
N ALA A 117 15.83 -20.28 0.24
CA ALA A 117 14.43 -20.63 0.13
C ALA A 117 13.83 -20.07 -1.17
N PRO A 118 12.95 -20.81 -1.86
CA PRO A 118 12.29 -20.33 -3.07
C PRO A 118 11.68 -18.94 -2.86
N GLU A 119 11.74 -18.08 -3.88
CA GLU A 119 11.13 -16.75 -3.86
C GLU A 119 9.65 -16.87 -3.44
N ARG A 120 9.32 -16.37 -2.23
CA ARG A 120 7.94 -16.34 -1.74
C ARG A 120 7.30 -15.05 -2.18
N LEU A 121 6.75 -15.05 -3.40
CA LEU A 121 6.20 -13.88 -4.08
C LEU A 121 5.08 -13.13 -3.34
N TRP A 122 4.44 -13.79 -2.38
CA TRP A 122 3.37 -13.22 -1.55
C TRP A 122 3.87 -12.64 -0.22
N VAL A 123 5.17 -12.73 0.07
CA VAL A 123 5.79 -12.22 1.30
C VAL A 123 6.46 -10.87 1.01
N LYS A 124 6.50 -9.99 2.01
CA LYS A 124 7.26 -8.74 1.96
C LYS A 124 8.72 -9.01 1.55
N SER A 125 9.17 -8.32 0.50
CA SER A 125 10.56 -8.25 0.08
C SER A 125 11.06 -6.80 0.16
N ARG A 126 12.37 -6.62 0.38
CA ARG A 126 13.05 -5.32 0.21
C ARG A 126 13.74 -5.21 -1.14
N GLU A 127 13.73 -6.27 -1.94
CA GLU A 127 14.35 -6.31 -3.25
C GLU A 127 13.32 -5.91 -4.33
N PRO A 128 13.70 -5.08 -5.31
CA PRO A 128 12.82 -4.74 -6.43
C PRO A 128 12.47 -5.98 -7.25
N ILE A 129 11.22 -6.05 -7.70
CA ILE A 129 10.78 -7.14 -8.58
C ILE A 129 11.28 -6.90 -10.02
N LYS A 130 11.74 -7.97 -10.66
CA LYS A 130 12.16 -7.95 -12.08
C LYS A 130 11.03 -8.28 -13.05
N GLN A 131 9.96 -8.87 -12.54
CA GLN A 131 8.77 -9.28 -13.28
C GLN A 131 7.54 -9.10 -12.39
N PRO A 132 6.38 -8.73 -12.97
CA PRO A 132 5.14 -8.54 -12.23
C PRO A 132 4.75 -9.81 -11.47
N LEU A 133 4.13 -9.63 -10.30
CA LEU A 133 3.68 -10.77 -9.48
C LEU A 133 2.58 -11.56 -10.17
N LEU A 134 1.61 -10.89 -10.82
CA LEU A 134 0.49 -11.53 -11.49
C LEU A 134 0.88 -12.12 -12.84
N LYS A 135 0.58 -13.41 -13.06
CA LYS A 135 0.89 -14.10 -14.33
C LYS A 135 0.17 -13.49 -15.53
N LYS A 136 -1.00 -12.87 -15.33
CA LYS A 136 -1.77 -12.17 -16.39
C LYS A 136 -0.99 -11.00 -17.02
N LEU A 137 -0.03 -10.42 -16.31
CA LEU A 137 0.78 -9.30 -16.81
C LEU A 137 2.04 -9.77 -17.54
N ALA A 138 2.46 -11.03 -17.41
CA ALA A 138 3.72 -11.54 -17.97
C ALA A 138 3.78 -11.50 -19.51
N GLY A 139 2.63 -11.45 -20.20
CA GLY A 139 2.56 -11.34 -21.66
C GLY A 139 2.42 -9.91 -22.20
N ASN A 140 2.35 -8.90 -21.33
CA ASN A 140 2.21 -7.50 -21.74
C ASN A 140 3.43 -6.71 -21.28
N SER A 141 4.38 -6.48 -22.19
CA SER A 141 5.67 -5.81 -21.88
C SER A 141 5.48 -4.43 -21.24
N GLU A 142 4.51 -3.65 -21.72
CA GLU A 142 4.24 -2.30 -21.22
C GLU A 142 3.72 -2.34 -19.77
N LEU A 143 2.70 -3.17 -19.50
CA LEU A 143 2.16 -3.30 -18.15
C LEU A 143 3.15 -3.97 -17.19
N SER A 144 3.94 -4.93 -17.69
CA SER A 144 4.99 -5.59 -16.93
C SER A 144 6.05 -4.59 -16.46
N HIS A 145 6.51 -3.72 -17.36
CA HIS A 145 7.47 -2.66 -17.04
C HIS A 145 6.90 -1.68 -16.01
N ARG A 146 5.67 -1.18 -16.24
CA ARG A 146 4.99 -0.27 -15.31
C ARG A 146 4.79 -0.89 -13.92
N ALA A 147 4.47 -2.18 -13.84
CA ALA A 147 4.31 -2.88 -12.57
C ALA A 147 5.62 -2.95 -11.77
N CYS A 148 6.77 -3.15 -12.44
CA CYS A 148 8.07 -3.17 -11.77
C CYS A 148 8.49 -1.78 -11.27
N LEU A 149 8.22 -0.73 -12.06
CA LEU A 149 8.43 0.66 -11.64
C LEU A 149 7.55 1.01 -10.43
N ALA A 150 6.25 0.70 -10.51
CA ALA A 150 5.32 0.95 -9.41
C ALA A 150 5.72 0.21 -8.12
N PHE A 151 6.24 -1.01 -8.23
CA PHE A 151 6.77 -1.72 -7.05
C PHE A 151 8.00 -1.03 -6.46
N THR A 152 8.87 -0.48 -7.30
CA THR A 152 10.05 0.27 -6.86
C THR A 152 9.65 1.56 -6.15
N ASP A 153 8.62 2.26 -6.61
CA ASP A 153 8.08 3.45 -5.95
C ASP A 153 7.39 3.14 -4.60
N ILE A 154 6.98 1.88 -4.38
CA ILE A 154 6.40 1.40 -3.11
C ILE A 154 7.49 1.04 -2.08
N LEU A 155 8.68 0.64 -2.53
CA LEU A 155 9.79 0.23 -1.65
C LEU A 155 10.36 1.41 -0.86
#